data_AF-A0A0A1UUI3-F1
#
_entry.id   AF-A0A0A1UUI3-F1
#
_cell.length_a   1.000
_cell.length_b   1.000
_cell.length_c   1.000
_cell.angle_alpha   90.00
_cell.angle_beta   90.00
_cell.angle_gamma   90.00
#
_symmetry.space_group_name_H-M   'P 1'
#
loop_
_entity.id
_entity.type
_entity.pdbx_description
1 polymer ?
#
loop_
_entity_poly.entity_id
_entity_poly.type
_entity_poly.pdbx_seq_one_letter_code
_entity_poly.pdbx_strand_id
1 'polypeptide(L)' 'LLPRYHAVADDGHAVKAARALLLAQRVSSRWAGRPWVRLRDDADWRGAHCMLLRGVEGDEPLWVRGAGFDQAWEGVPLL' A
#
# COMPACT_ATOMS: atom_id res chain seq x y z
N LEU A 1 1.90 -6.78 -10.92
CA LEU A 1 1.87 -5.66 -9.94
C LEU A 1 3.15 -4.83 -9.99
N LEU A 2 4.34 -5.44 -10.02
CA LEU A 2 5.61 -4.69 -9.99
C LEU A 2 5.76 -3.57 -11.06
N PRO A 3 5.47 -3.78 -12.37
CA PRO A 3 5.56 -2.69 -13.35
C PRO A 3 4.60 -1.53 -13.04
N ARG A 4 3.44 -1.83 -12.45
CA ARG A 4 2.46 -0.82 -12.05
C ARG A 4 2.98 0.05 -10.91
N TYR A 5 3.59 -0.55 -9.88
CA TYR A 5 4.25 0.23 -8.82
C TYR A 5 5.40 1.10 -9.33
N HIS A 6 6.19 0.63 -10.31
CA HIS A 6 7.24 1.45 -10.91
C HIS A 6 6.72 2.63 -11.73
N ALA A 7 5.47 2.55 -12.22
CA ALA A 7 4.85 3.61 -12.97
C ALA A 7 4.23 4.71 -12.08
N VAL A 8 4.10 4.48 -10.77
CA VAL A 8 3.59 5.49 -9.83
C VAL A 8 4.66 6.56 -9.61
N ALA A 9 4.34 7.80 -9.96
CA ALA A 9 5.27 8.94 -9.93
C ALA A 9 5.38 9.59 -8.53
N ASP A 10 5.54 8.81 -7.45
CA ASP A 10 5.38 9.27 -6.07
C ASP A 10 6.67 9.34 -5.23
N ASP A 11 7.82 9.65 -5.83
CA ASP A 11 9.13 9.60 -5.15
C ASP A 11 9.44 8.22 -4.48
N GLY A 12 8.79 7.19 -5.01
CA GLY A 12 8.98 5.80 -4.64
C GLY A 12 8.31 5.39 -3.33
N HIS A 13 7.33 6.12 -2.81
CA HIS A 13 6.62 5.73 -1.59
C HIS A 13 5.85 4.41 -1.80
N ALA A 14 5.10 4.27 -2.90
CA ALA A 14 4.32 3.09 -3.23
C ALA A 14 5.21 1.86 -3.43
N VAL A 15 6.32 2.00 -4.18
CA VAL A 15 7.24 0.88 -4.42
C VAL A 15 7.98 0.45 -3.15
N LYS A 16 8.31 1.38 -2.25
CA LYS A 16 8.89 1.06 -0.93
C LYS A 16 7.87 0.31 -0.06
N ALA A 17 6.61 0.74 -0.03
CA ALA A 17 5.54 0.05 0.69
C ALA A 17 5.27 -1.35 0.13
N ALA A 18 5.25 -1.50 -1.20
CA ALA A 18 5.13 -2.81 -1.85
C ALA A 18 6.30 -3.74 -1.47
N ARG A 19 7.53 -3.23 -1.44
CA ARG A 19 8.69 -4.01 -0.98
C ARG A 19 8.56 -4.42 0.49
N ALA A 20 8.03 -3.55 1.35
CA ALA A 20 7.80 -3.87 2.76
C ALA A 20 6.78 -5.02 2.92
N LEU A 21 5.69 -5.03 2.15
CA LEU A 21 4.71 -6.12 2.13
C LEU A 21 5.35 -7.46 1.70
N LEU A 22 6.17 -7.46 0.66
CA LEU A 22 6.89 -8.66 0.21
C LEU A 22 7.84 -9.20 1.28
N LEU A 23 8.57 -8.30 1.96
CA LEU A 23 9.46 -8.68 3.07
C LEU A 23 8.66 -9.24 4.24
N ALA A 24 7.52 -8.62 4.58
CA ALA A 24 6.63 -9.09 5.62
C ALA A 24 6.13 -10.51 5.31
N GLN A 25 5.60 -10.76 4.11
CA GLN A 25 5.18 -12.09 3.65
C GLN A 25 6.28 -13.13 3.83
N ARG A 26 7.49 -12.81 3.36
CA ARG A 26 8.63 -13.73 3.44
C ARG A 26 8.99 -14.05 4.90
N VAL A 27 9.10 -13.04 5.75
CA VAL A 27 9.55 -13.19 7.15
C VAL A 27 8.46 -13.83 8.02
N SER A 28 7.18 -13.55 7.74
CA SER A 28 6.07 -14.11 8.50
C SER A 28 5.70 -15.53 8.09
N SER A 29 6.14 -16.01 6.92
CA SER A 29 5.78 -17.33 6.39
C SER A 29 6.05 -18.49 7.37
N ARG A 30 7.18 -18.44 8.10
CA ARG A 30 7.52 -19.43 9.15
C ARG A 30 6.56 -19.44 10.35
N TRP A 31 5.73 -18.42 10.48
CA TRP A 31 4.73 -18.24 11.52
C TRP A 31 3.30 -18.44 10.99
N ALA A 32 3.14 -19.05 9.81
CA ALA A 32 1.83 -19.36 9.26
C ALA A 32 0.95 -20.12 10.27
N GLY A 33 -0.33 -19.75 10.33
CA GLY A 33 -1.30 -20.32 11.27
C GLY A 33 -1.27 -19.72 12.68
N ARG A 34 -0.34 -18.81 13.01
CA ARG A 34 -0.40 -18.09 14.29
C ARG A 34 -1.52 -17.04 14.26
N PRO A 35 -2.28 -16.88 15.36
CA PRO A 35 -3.46 -15.99 15.37
C PRO A 35 -3.13 -14.51 15.13
N TRP A 36 -1.88 -14.09 15.37
CA TRP A 36 -1.41 -12.73 15.12
C TRP A 36 -0.90 -12.50 13.68
N VAL A 37 -0.73 -13.55 12.88
CA VAL A 37 -0.45 -13.44 11.44
C VAL A 37 -1.79 -13.47 10.71
N ARG A 38 -2.32 -12.30 10.36
CA ARG A 38 -3.66 -12.16 9.77
C ARG A 38 -3.73 -12.47 8.28
N LEU A 39 -2.65 -12.25 7.54
CA LEU A 39 -2.54 -12.58 6.11
C LEU A 39 -2.04 -14.02 5.99
N ARG A 40 -2.93 -14.93 5.61
CA ARG A 40 -2.74 -16.38 5.79
C ARG A 40 -2.04 -17.03 4.61
N ASP A 41 -2.34 -16.57 3.41
CA ASP A 41 -1.90 -17.18 2.16
C ASP A 41 -1.57 -16.13 1.10
N ASP A 42 -1.07 -16.60 -0.05
CA ASP A 42 -0.69 -15.74 -1.17
C ASP A 42 -1.86 -14.90 -1.72
N ALA A 43 -3.12 -15.33 -1.51
CA ALA A 43 -4.29 -14.57 -1.94
C ALA A 43 -4.52 -13.36 -1.00
N ASP A 44 -4.41 -13.55 0.31
CA ASP A 44 -4.45 -12.47 1.29
C ASP A 44 -3.33 -11.43 1.03
N TRP A 45 -2.10 -11.88 0.77
CA TRP A 45 -0.96 -11.00 0.44
C TRP A 45 -1.17 -10.26 -0.88
N ARG A 46 -1.63 -10.95 -1.93
CA ARG A 46 -1.99 -10.32 -3.21
C ARG A 46 -3.10 -9.29 -3.03
N GLY A 47 -4.07 -9.57 -2.18
CA GLY A 47 -5.12 -8.64 -1.78
C GLY A 47 -4.56 -7.36 -1.17
N ALA A 48 -3.64 -7.48 -0.20
CA ALA A 48 -2.97 -6.33 0.42
C ALA A 48 -2.22 -5.47 -0.61
N HIS A 49 -1.51 -6.09 -1.56
CA HIS A 49 -0.88 -5.36 -2.66
C HIS A 49 -1.88 -4.64 -3.56
N CYS A 50 -2.98 -5.30 -3.93
CA CYS A 50 -4.04 -4.67 -4.72
C CYS A 50 -4.68 -3.48 -3.98
N MET A 51 -4.88 -3.57 -2.66
CA MET A 51 -5.38 -2.44 -1.86
C MET A 51 -4.39 -1.27 -1.87
N LEU A 52 -3.10 -1.53 -1.64
CA LEU A 52 -2.06 -0.50 -1.73
C LEU A 52 -2.08 0.18 -3.10
N LEU A 53 -2.18 -0.61 -4.17
CA LEU A 53 -2.16 -0.08 -5.53
C LEU A 53 -3.40 0.77 -5.85
N ARG A 54 -4.58 0.34 -5.39
CA ARG A 54 -5.81 1.13 -5.51
C ARG A 54 -5.75 2.46 -4.75
N GLY A 55 -5.00 2.52 -3.65
CA GLY A 55 -4.82 3.76 -2.89
C GLY A 55 -3.88 4.78 -3.54
N VAL A 56 -3.23 4.44 -4.66
CA VAL A 56 -2.28 5.32 -5.35
C VAL A 56 -2.50 5.43 -6.86
N GLU A 57 -3.31 4.55 -7.47
CA GLU A 57 -3.65 4.61 -8.88
C GLU A 57 -5.06 5.16 -9.07
N GLY A 58 -5.21 6.20 -9.91
CA GLY A 58 -6.50 6.68 -10.39
C GLY A 58 -7.08 7.88 -9.63
N ASP A 59 -6.51 8.24 -8.47
CA ASP A 59 -6.94 9.38 -7.67
C ASP A 59 -5.98 10.57 -7.84
N GLU A 60 -6.56 11.77 -7.97
CA GLU A 60 -5.85 13.05 -7.84
C GLU A 60 -6.41 13.82 -6.63
N PRO A 61 -5.56 14.45 -5.80
CA PRO A 61 -4.09 14.45 -5.87
C PRO A 61 -3.49 13.13 -5.34
N LEU A 62 -2.42 12.66 -5.97
CA LEU A 62 -1.70 11.43 -5.56
C LEU A 62 -1.11 11.49 -4.14
N TRP A 63 -0.93 12.69 -3.59
CA TRP A 63 -0.40 12.91 -2.24
C TRP A 63 -0.95 14.19 -1.61
N VAL A 64 -1.29 14.09 -0.33
CA VAL A 64 -1.66 15.21 0.52
C VAL A 64 -0.41 15.73 1.21
N ARG A 65 0.05 16.93 0.82
CA ARG A 65 1.20 17.59 1.46
C ARG A 65 0.72 18.41 2.64
N GLY A 66 1.36 18.24 3.80
CA GLY A 66 0.96 18.96 5.01
C GLY A 66 -0.32 18.42 5.63
N ALA A 67 -0.55 17.10 5.58
CA ALA A 67 -1.75 16.42 6.10
C ALA A 67 -2.12 16.71 7.57
N GLY A 68 -1.28 17.42 8.32
CA GLY A 68 -1.60 17.95 9.66
C GLY A 68 -2.36 19.29 9.66
N PHE A 69 -2.58 19.90 8.50
CA PHE A 69 -3.35 21.14 8.34
C PHE A 69 -4.66 20.83 7.61
N ASP A 70 -5.77 21.42 8.06
CA ASP A 70 -7.11 21.19 7.48
C ASP A 70 -7.14 21.53 5.98
N GLN A 71 -6.42 22.59 5.57
CA GLN A 71 -6.36 23.04 4.18
C GLN A 71 -5.70 22.03 3.25
N ALA A 72 -4.84 21.14 3.77
CA ALA A 72 -4.22 20.10 2.95
C ALA A 72 -5.24 19.10 2.40
N TRP A 73 -6.40 18.99 3.05
CA TRP A 73 -7.46 18.07 2.70
C TRP A 73 -8.52 18.69 1.78
N GLU A 74 -8.41 19.99 1.44
CA GLU A 74 -9.32 20.64 0.50
C GLU A 74 -9.22 19.99 -0.89
N GLY A 75 -10.37 19.57 -1.45
CA GLY A 75 -10.44 18.92 -2.76
C GLY A 75 -10.03 17.45 -2.79
N VAL A 76 -9.60 16.87 -1.67
CA VAL A 76 -9.36 15.44 -1.53
C VAL A 76 -10.70 14.75 -1.25
N PRO A 77 -11.09 13.71 -2.03
CA PRO A 77 -12.32 12.96 -1.76
C PRO A 77 -12.31 12.37 -0.34
N LEU A 78 -13.38 12.64 0.41
CA LEU A 78 -13.64 11.91 1.65
C LEU A 78 -14.11 10.50 1.31
N LEU A 79 -13.61 9.52 2.05
CA LEU A 79 -14.04 8.11 1.95
C LEU A 79 -15.49 7.91 2.39
#